data_AF-A0A183DD97-F1
#
_entry.id   AF-A0A183DD97-F1
#
_cell.length_a   1.000
_cell.length_b   1.000
_cell.length_c   1.000
_cell.angle_alpha   90.00
_cell.angle_beta   90.00
_cell.angle_gamma   90.00
#
_symmetry.space_group_name_H-M   'P 1'
#
loop_
_entity.id
_entity.type
_entity.pdbx_description
1 polymer ?
#
loop_
_entity_poly.entity_id
_entity_poly.type
_entity_poly.pdbx_seq_one_letter_code
_entity_poly.pdbx_strand_id
1 'polypeptide(L)'
;LEGQGVGEFFRVDRHTGNIQAIRALDRDPPAGVPVWKFIVQAIDDDGRGLIGYADVQVNLRDVNDNAPIFASNLFGTIDENRDPGKDGVYVMTVTATDYDDPRTENARLEYGIVVNKEIDGEP
;
A
#
# COMPACT_ATOMS: atom_id res chain seq x y z
N LEU A 1 6.54 -4.83 -27.83
CA LEU A 1 6.07 -4.37 -26.51
C LEU A 1 7.30 -4.08 -25.68
N GLU A 2 7.42 -2.87 -25.12
CA GLU A 2 8.55 -2.50 -24.26
C GLU A 2 8.04 -1.69 -23.07
N GLY A 3 8.55 -1.94 -21.86
CA GLY A 3 8.14 -1.24 -20.64
C GLY A 3 7.98 -2.16 -19.43
N GLN A 4 7.49 -1.58 -18.34
CA GLN A 4 7.44 -2.26 -17.04
C GLN A 4 6.50 -3.47 -17.06
N GLY A 5 6.99 -4.62 -16.58
CA GLY A 5 6.19 -5.83 -16.38
C GLY A 5 5.67 -6.49 -17.66
N VAL A 6 6.04 -6.01 -18.85
CA VAL A 6 5.65 -6.63 -20.12
C VAL A 6 6.28 -8.02 -20.24
N GLY A 7 5.47 -9.03 -20.52
CA GLY A 7 5.91 -10.42 -20.62
C GLY A 7 6.03 -11.14 -19.27
N GLU A 8 6.01 -10.40 -18.16
CA GLU A 8 6.04 -10.95 -16.80
C GLU A 8 4.71 -10.82 -16.07
N PHE A 9 4.14 -9.62 -16.08
CA PHE A 9 2.89 -9.24 -15.41
C PHE A 9 1.78 -8.90 -16.40
N PHE A 10 2.12 -8.37 -17.57
CA PHE A 10 1.15 -8.02 -18.62
C PHE A 10 1.44 -8.74 -19.93
N ARG A 11 0.36 -9.18 -20.58
CA ARG A 11 0.39 -9.70 -21.96
C ARG A 11 -0.62 -8.95 -22.82
N VAL A 12 -0.23 -8.64 -24.04
CA VAL A 12 -1.12 -8.10 -25.07
C VAL A 12 -1.35 -9.17 -26.12
N ASP A 13 -2.61 -9.49 -26.39
CA ASP A 13 -2.97 -10.41 -27.46
C ASP A 13 -2.72 -9.78 -28.83
N ARG A 14 -1.96 -10.48 -29.68
CA ARG A 14 -1.50 -9.94 -30.97
C ARG A 14 -2.59 -9.77 -32.03
N HIS A 15 -3.76 -10.40 -31.85
CA HIS A 15 -4.84 -10.38 -32.83
C HIS A 15 -6.00 -9.48 -32.40
N THR A 16 -6.28 -9.44 -31.09
CA THR A 16 -7.40 -8.69 -30.52
C THR A 16 -6.97 -7.39 -29.84
N GLY A 17 -5.69 -7.24 -29.51
CA GLY A 17 -5.18 -6.11 -28.73
C GLY A 17 -5.55 -6.16 -27.23
N ASN A 18 -6.19 -7.24 -26.77
CA ASN A 18 -6.59 -7.39 -25.38
C ASN A 18 -5.37 -7.42 -24.45
N ILE A 19 -5.34 -6.51 -23.48
CA ILE A 19 -4.32 -6.46 -22.43
C ILE A 19 -4.82 -7.24 -21.22
N GLN A 20 -4.00 -8.17 -20.72
CA GLN A 20 -4.32 -9.03 -19.59
C GLN A 20 -3.20 -9.00 -18.56
N ALA A 21 -3.58 -8.95 -17.28
CA ALA A 21 -2.67 -9.30 -16.19
C ALA A 21 -2.49 -10.83 -16.16
N ILE A 22 -1.25 -11.30 -16.17
CA ILE A 22 -0.90 -12.73 -16.17
C ILE A 22 -0.28 -13.18 -14.85
N ARG A 23 -0.09 -12.25 -13.91
CA ARG A 23 0.30 -12.48 -12.51
C ARG A 23 -0.49 -11.54 -11.60
N ALA A 24 -0.51 -11.86 -10.31
CA ALA A 24 -1.02 -10.96 -9.29
C ALA A 24 -0.24 -9.64 -9.31
N LEU A 25 -0.96 -8.54 -9.15
CA LEU A 25 -0.40 -7.19 -9.08
C LEU A 25 -0.54 -6.73 -7.64
N ASP A 26 0.55 -6.22 -7.09
CA ASP A 26 0.59 -5.60 -5.78
C ASP A 26 0.78 -4.09 -5.96
N ARG A 27 -0.03 -3.30 -5.26
CA ARG A 27 -0.01 -1.83 -5.32
C ARG A 27 0.95 -1.26 -4.28
N ASP A 28 1.06 -1.90 -3.13
CA ASP A 28 1.49 -1.27 -1.89
C ASP A 28 2.98 -1.48 -1.60
N PRO A 29 3.67 -0.47 -1.02
CA PRO A 29 5.07 -0.60 -0.68
C PRO A 29 5.30 -1.68 0.39
N PRO A 30 6.51 -2.25 0.49
CA PRO A 30 7.74 -1.83 -0.20
C PRO A 30 7.96 -2.46 -1.58
N ALA A 31 7.18 -3.47 -1.95
CA ALA A 31 7.42 -4.28 -3.16
C ALA A 31 6.43 -4.00 -4.31
N GLY A 32 5.23 -3.50 -3.99
CA GLY A 32 4.19 -3.18 -4.96
C GLY A 32 4.45 -1.90 -5.75
N VAL A 33 3.68 -1.75 -6.83
CA VAL A 33 3.77 -0.63 -7.77
C VAL A 33 2.35 -0.13 -8.09
N PRO A 34 2.00 1.12 -7.75
CA PRO A 34 0.64 1.61 -7.94
C PRO A 34 0.30 1.96 -9.39
N VAL A 35 1.31 2.23 -10.22
CA VAL A 35 1.13 2.63 -11.62
C VAL A 35 2.16 1.94 -12.50
N TRP A 36 1.67 1.15 -13.46
CA TRP A 36 2.50 0.47 -14.45
C TRP A 36 2.43 1.20 -15.79
N LYS A 37 3.59 1.42 -16.41
CA LYS A 37 3.69 2.11 -17.71
C LYS A 37 4.47 1.29 -18.72
N PHE A 38 3.89 1.12 -19.90
CA PHE A 38 4.53 0.45 -21.02
C PHE A 38 3.99 0.93 -22.36
N ILE A 39 4.74 0.66 -23.42
CA ILE A 39 4.41 1.03 -24.79
C ILE A 39 3.96 -0.21 -25.54
N VAL A 40 2.79 -0.10 -26.18
CA VAL A 40 2.31 -1.10 -27.13
C VAL A 40 2.67 -0.70 -28.56
N GLN A 41 2.96 -1.70 -29.38
CA GLN A 41 3.31 -1.55 -30.78
C GLN A 41 2.36 -2.40 -31.62
N ALA A 42 1.84 -1.83 -32.70
CA ALA A 42 1.06 -2.53 -33.71
C ALA A 42 1.75 -2.41 -35.07
N ILE A 43 1.75 -3.48 -35.84
CA ILE A 43 2.31 -3.52 -37.20
C ILE A 43 1.25 -4.14 -38.12
N ASP A 44 0.91 -3.46 -39.21
CA ASP A 44 0.00 -4.01 -40.23
C ASP A 44 0.74 -4.89 -41.26
N ASP A 45 0.01 -5.39 -42.25
CA ASP A 45 0.52 -6.28 -43.32
C ASP A 45 1.35 -7.47 -42.79
N ASP A 46 0.80 -8.19 -41.80
CA ASP A 46 1.44 -9.33 -41.13
C ASP A 46 2.87 -9.06 -40.63
N GLY A 47 3.13 -7.82 -40.20
CA GLY A 47 4.42 -7.42 -39.64
C GLY A 47 5.37 -6.77 -40.64
N ARG A 48 4.89 -6.38 -41.83
CA ARG A 48 5.73 -5.79 -42.89
C ARG A 48 5.36 -4.35 -43.26
N GLY A 49 4.22 -3.86 -42.80
CA GLY A 49 3.78 -2.51 -43.15
C GLY A 49 4.09 -1.48 -42.07
N LEU A 50 3.16 -0.54 -41.87
CA LEU A 50 3.33 0.59 -40.98
C LEU A 50 3.27 0.18 -39.51
N ILE A 51 4.05 0.90 -38.71
CA ILE A 51 4.18 0.69 -37.28
C ILE A 51 3.50 1.84 -36.54
N GLY A 52 2.58 1.51 -35.64
CA GLY A 52 1.98 2.43 -34.69
C GLY A 52 2.41 2.12 -33.26
N TYR A 53 2.46 3.15 -32.41
CA TYR A 53 2.77 3.03 -30.99
C TYR A 53 1.68 3.70 -30.15
N ALA A 54 1.45 3.19 -28.94
CA ALA A 54 0.62 3.84 -27.95
C ALA A 54 1.15 3.63 -26.53
N ASP A 55 1.04 4.67 -25.71
CA ASP A 55 1.37 4.61 -24.29
C ASP A 55 0.21 3.98 -23.50
N VAL A 56 0.53 3.00 -22.66
CA VAL A 56 -0.43 2.37 -21.74
C VAL A 56 -0.02 2.68 -20.31
N GLN A 57 -0.98 3.17 -19.53
CA GLN A 57 -0.85 3.38 -18.09
C GLN A 57 -1.93 2.59 -17.35
N VAL A 58 -1.52 1.62 -16.55
CA VAL A 58 -2.39 0.83 -15.68
C VAL A 58 -2.29 1.39 -14.27
N ASN A 59 -3.38 1.95 -13.75
CA ASN A 59 -3.46 2.46 -12.38
C ASN A 59 -4.16 1.41 -11.50
N LEU A 60 -3.48 0.92 -10.47
CA LEU A 60 -4.07 -0.01 -9.52
C LEU A 60 -4.96 0.73 -8.52
N ARG A 61 -6.09 0.11 -8.19
CA ARG A 61 -6.97 0.59 -7.12
C ARG A 61 -6.48 0.02 -5.80
N ASP A 62 -6.52 0.87 -4.79
CA ASP A 62 -6.23 0.52 -3.42
C ASP A 62 -7.28 -0.45 -2.87
N VAL A 63 -6.83 -1.45 -2.12
CA VAL A 63 -7.64 -2.43 -1.39
C VAL A 63 -7.09 -2.49 0.02
N ASN A 64 -7.96 -2.66 1.02
CA ASN A 64 -7.51 -2.82 2.40
C ASN A 64 -6.99 -4.23 2.63
N ASP A 65 -5.71 -4.46 2.34
CA ASP A 65 -5.04 -5.75 2.54
C ASP A 65 -3.76 -5.66 3.36
N ASN A 66 -3.37 -4.46 3.82
CA ASN A 66 -2.35 -4.26 4.83
C ASN A 66 -3.00 -3.98 6.19
N ALA A 67 -2.41 -4.53 7.25
CA ALA A 67 -2.85 -4.26 8.61
C ALA A 67 -1.89 -3.26 9.29
N PRO A 68 -2.39 -2.39 10.19
CA PRO A 68 -1.52 -1.46 10.91
C PRO A 68 -0.45 -2.16 11.75
N ILE A 69 0.79 -1.70 11.64
CA ILE A 69 1.95 -2.24 12.36
C ILE A 69 2.47 -1.17 13.32
N PHE A 70 2.48 -1.47 14.62
CA PHE A 70 3.11 -0.62 15.63
C PHE A 70 4.63 -0.68 15.57
N ALA A 71 5.29 0.42 15.95
CA ALA A 71 6.72 0.40 16.23
C ALA A 71 7.04 -0.64 17.32
N SER A 72 8.18 -1.33 17.20
CA SER A 72 8.65 -2.25 18.23
C SER A 72 9.04 -1.50 19.51
N ASN A 73 8.93 -2.17 20.67
CA ASN A 73 9.40 -1.66 21.97
C ASN A 73 8.75 -0.33 22.43
N LEU A 74 7.43 -0.26 22.40
CA LEU A 74 6.68 0.87 22.96
C LEU A 74 6.63 0.79 24.48
N PHE A 75 7.46 1.59 25.15
CA PHE A 75 7.46 1.73 26.60
C PHE A 75 7.35 3.20 27.00
N GLY A 76 6.35 3.52 27.80
CA GLY A 76 6.18 4.82 28.43
C GLY A 76 6.55 4.74 29.91
N THR A 77 7.15 5.80 30.45
CA THR A 77 7.50 5.90 31.87
C THR A 77 6.96 7.18 32.45
N ILE A 78 6.50 7.11 33.70
CA ILE A 78 6.00 8.25 34.47
C ILE A 78 6.45 8.09 35.92
N ASP A 79 6.71 9.21 36.60
CA ASP A 79 7.02 9.17 38.03
C ASP A 79 5.78 8.77 38.83
N GLU A 80 5.96 7.90 39.82
CA GLU A 80 4.88 7.33 40.64
C GLU A 80 3.96 8.40 41.27
N ASN A 81 4.51 9.55 41.64
CA ASN A 81 3.79 10.63 42.30
C ASN A 81 3.58 11.86 41.40
N ARG A 82 3.56 11.66 40.08
CA ARG A 82 3.38 12.75 39.13
C ARG A 82 1.94 13.27 39.17
N ASP A 83 1.75 14.49 39.67
CA ASP A 83 0.45 15.17 39.66
C ASP A 83 -0.06 15.42 38.22
N PRO A 84 -1.21 14.84 37.81
CA PRO A 84 -1.75 15.02 36.47
C PRO A 84 -2.29 16.42 36.19
N GLY A 85 -2.58 17.24 37.20
CA GLY A 85 -3.23 18.53 36.99
C GLY A 85 -4.56 18.40 36.22
N LYS A 86 -4.92 19.44 35.47
CA LYS A 86 -6.21 19.47 34.73
C LYS A 86 -6.16 18.77 33.37
N ASP A 87 -5.00 18.76 32.74
CA ASP A 87 -4.85 18.30 31.35
C ASP A 87 -4.24 16.89 31.24
N GLY A 88 -3.96 16.26 32.39
CA GLY A 88 -3.30 14.97 32.47
C GLY A 88 -1.78 15.05 32.30
N VAL A 89 -1.14 13.88 32.26
CA VAL A 89 0.30 13.75 32.00
C VAL A 89 0.52 13.12 30.63
N TYR A 90 1.31 13.79 29.80
CA TYR A 90 1.84 13.17 28.59
C TYR A 90 2.86 12.09 28.98
N VAL A 91 2.59 10.84 28.61
CA VAL A 91 3.49 9.70 28.87
C VAL A 91 4.30 9.37 27.63
N MET A 92 3.62 9.12 26.51
CA MET A 92 4.26 8.81 25.24
C MET A 92 3.34 9.08 24.07
N THR A 93 3.93 9.16 22.88
CA THR A 93 3.22 9.09 21.61
C THR A 93 3.40 7.69 21.05
N VAL A 94 2.30 7.07 20.62
CA VAL A 94 2.30 5.78 19.95
C VAL A 94 1.98 6.01 18.47
N THR A 95 2.71 5.33 17.59
CA THR A 95 2.47 5.35 16.15
C THR A 95 2.36 3.94 15.59
N ALA A 96 1.45 3.76 14.64
CA ALA A 96 1.38 2.61 13.76
C ALA A 96 1.55 3.06 12.30
N THR A 97 1.95 2.13 11.44
CA THR A 97 2.07 2.34 9.99
C THR A 97 1.22 1.31 9.27
N ASP A 98 0.39 1.79 8.36
CA ASP A 98 -0.34 0.99 7.39
C ASP A 98 0.22 1.32 5.99
N TYR A 99 0.37 0.31 5.14
CA TYR A 99 0.97 0.47 3.81
C TYR A 99 -0.06 0.69 2.69
N ASP A 100 -1.36 0.62 2.99
CA ASP A 100 -2.43 1.01 2.07
C ASP A 100 -2.33 2.50 1.67
N ASP A 101 -3.10 2.95 0.69
CA ASP A 101 -3.09 4.35 0.25
C ASP A 101 -3.40 5.35 1.39
N PRO A 102 -2.48 6.25 1.76
CA PRO A 102 -2.73 7.25 2.83
C PRO A 102 -3.79 8.29 2.46
N ARG A 103 -4.30 8.27 1.23
CA ARG A 103 -5.38 9.16 0.75
C ARG A 103 -6.76 8.51 0.81
N THR A 104 -6.85 7.23 1.17
CA THR A 104 -8.12 6.49 1.31
C THR A 104 -8.39 6.19 2.78
N GLU A 105 -9.56 5.63 3.06
CA GLU A 105 -9.90 5.16 4.40
C GLU A 105 -9.21 3.85 4.79
N ASN A 106 -8.53 3.20 3.85
CA ASN A 106 -7.87 1.92 4.10
C ASN A 106 -6.66 2.11 5.03
N ALA A 107 -5.95 3.24 4.90
CA ALA A 107 -4.86 3.61 5.80
C ALA A 107 -5.29 4.51 6.99
N ARG A 108 -6.60 4.68 7.27
CA ARG A 108 -7.05 5.50 8.40
C ARG A 108 -6.85 4.74 9.71
N LEU A 109 -5.99 5.27 10.57
CA LEU A 109 -5.69 4.67 11.87
C LEU A 109 -6.61 5.19 12.99
N GLU A 110 -7.14 4.26 13.77
CA GLU A 110 -7.88 4.54 15.01
C GLU A 110 -7.18 3.82 16.17
N TYR A 111 -6.95 4.54 17.27
CA TYR A 111 -6.22 4.04 18.44
C TYR A 111 -7.16 3.89 19.63
N GLY A 112 -6.97 2.81 20.40
CA GLY A 112 -7.72 2.56 21.62
C GLY A 112 -6.88 1.82 22.66
N ILE A 113 -7.16 2.08 23.94
CA ILE A 113 -6.62 1.31 25.06
C ILE A 113 -7.65 0.23 25.38
N VAL A 114 -7.30 -1.03 25.13
CA VAL A 114 -8.24 -2.16 25.26
C VAL A 114 -8.22 -2.80 26.64
N VAL A 115 -7.11 -2.68 27.37
CA VAL A 115 -6.93 -3.29 28.68
C VAL A 115 -6.00 -2.42 29.52
N ASN A 116 -6.38 -2.17 30.78
CA ASN A 116 -5.45 -1.71 31.78
C ASN A 116 -4.77 -2.94 32.37
N LYS A 117 -3.46 -2.85 32.56
CA LYS A 117 -2.76 -3.90 33.29
C LYS A 117 -3.08 -3.73 34.76
N GLU A 118 -3.87 -4.64 35.32
CA GLU A 118 -4.09 -4.70 36.76
C GLU A 118 -2.77 -5.00 37.47
N ILE A 119 -2.51 -4.26 38.55
CA ILE A 119 -1.43 -4.54 39.49
C ILE A 119 -2.09 -5.03 40.78
N ASP A 120 -1.80 -6.28 41.16
CA ASP A 120 -2.38 -6.94 42.34
C ASP A 120 -3.93 -7.06 42.33
N GLY A 121 -4.54 -7.10 41.15
CA GLY A 121 -6.00 -7.24 40.98
C GLY A 121 -6.77 -5.92 41.10
N GLU A 122 -6.06 -4.79 41.15
CA GLU A 122 -6.63 -3.45 41.06
C GLU A 122 -6.20 -2.80 39.72
N PRO A 123 -7.08 -2.01 39.07
CA PRO A 123 -6.78 -1.31 37.83
C PRO A 123 -5.60 -0.32 37.90
#